data_AF-A0A7W0MH61-F1
#
_entry.id   AF-A0A7W0MH61-F1
#
_cell.length_a   1.000
_cell.length_b   1.000
_cell.length_c   1.000
_cell.angle_alpha   90.00
_cell.angle_beta   90.00
_cell.angle_gamma   90.00
#
_symmetry.space_group_name_H-M   'P 1'
#
loop_
_entity.id
_entity.type
_entity.pdbx_description
1 polymer ?
#
loop_
_entity_poly.entity_id
_entity_poly.type
_entity_poly.pdbx_seq_one_letter_code
_entity_poly.pdbx_strand_id
1 'polypeptide(L)'
;MGSTSTAKFRKGQTCPSADLLVRYGQASVPLDTCREVSAHLSNCDFCGAEWQLLVKHPPAAMKLEDSPAKIPPHLYRLAIEMLMKTIRTGKASAARDFERSKLTLTDA
;
A
#
# COMPACT_ATOMS: atom_id res chain seq x y z
N MET A 1 22.61 -17.00 -14.09
CA MET A 1 22.56 -16.05 -12.95
C MET A 1 21.09 -15.72 -12.69
N GLY A 2 20.45 -16.46 -11.79
CA GLY A 2 19.06 -16.20 -11.40
C GLY A 2 19.03 -15.48 -10.06
N SER A 3 18.46 -14.27 -10.00
CA SER A 3 18.25 -13.56 -8.74
C SER A 3 17.17 -14.26 -7.92
N THR A 4 17.58 -15.14 -7.03
CA THR A 4 16.72 -15.79 -6.05
C THR A 4 16.57 -14.90 -4.81
N SER A 5 15.67 -13.92 -4.86
CA SER A 5 14.85 -13.46 -3.72
C SER A 5 14.26 -12.07 -4.00
N THR A 6 12.97 -12.01 -4.34
CA THR A 6 12.16 -10.79 -4.29
C THR A 6 11.52 -10.58 -2.91
N ALA A 7 11.81 -11.45 -1.93
CA ALA A 7 11.07 -11.52 -0.67
C ALA A 7 11.36 -10.37 0.32
N LYS A 8 12.42 -9.57 0.09
CA LYS A 8 12.84 -8.52 1.04
C LYS A 8 12.35 -7.11 0.69
N PHE A 9 11.85 -6.86 -0.53
CA PHE A 9 11.33 -5.56 -0.94
C PHE A 9 9.83 -5.46 -0.70
N ARG A 10 9.41 -5.52 0.57
CA ARG A 10 8.00 -5.38 0.96
C ARG A 10 7.88 -4.52 2.21
N LYS A 11 6.80 -3.74 2.27
CA LYS A 11 6.45 -2.99 3.48
C LYS A 11 5.97 -3.96 4.56
N GLY A 12 6.65 -3.99 5.69
CA GLY A 12 6.28 -4.79 6.86
C GLY A 12 5.39 -4.01 7.84
N GLN A 13 4.91 -4.67 8.89
CA GLN A 13 4.13 -4.01 9.95
C GLN A 13 4.95 -2.99 10.76
N THR A 14 6.28 -3.15 10.80
CA THR A 14 7.20 -2.24 11.48
C THR A 14 7.66 -1.07 10.61
N CYS A 15 7.22 -1.02 9.34
CA CYS A 15 7.58 0.07 8.43
C CYS A 15 6.78 1.34 8.74
N PRO A 16 7.40 2.53 8.70
CA PRO A 16 6.70 3.78 8.86
C PRO A 16 5.66 4.00 7.75
N SER A 17 4.59 4.73 8.07
CA SER A 17 3.61 5.13 7.05
C SER A 17 4.24 6.10 6.05
N ALA A 18 3.72 6.14 4.83
CA ALA A 18 4.18 7.09 3.81
C ALA A 18 4.01 8.55 4.28
N ASP A 19 2.89 8.84 4.96
CA ASP A 19 2.61 10.15 5.54
C ASP A 19 3.64 10.55 6.62
N LEU A 20 4.10 9.59 7.43
CA LEU A 20 5.17 9.85 8.40
C LEU A 20 6.50 10.19 7.71
N LEU A 21 6.84 9.50 6.62
CA LEU A 21 8.04 9.81 5.82
C LEU A 21 7.96 11.20 5.19
N VAL A 22 6.80 11.62 4.69
CA VAL A 22 6.59 12.98 4.16
C VAL A 22 6.81 14.02 5.26
N ARG A 23 6.20 13.83 6.44
CA ARG A 23 6.35 14.75 7.58
C ARG A 23 7.79 14.78 8.12
N TYR A 24 8.46 13.63 8.13
CA TYR A 24 9.90 13.52 8.44
C TYR A 24 10.72 14.39 7.50
N GLY A 25 10.44 14.35 6.21
CA GLY A 25 11.13 15.18 5.22
C GLY A 25 10.89 16.67 5.30
N GLN A 26 9.73 17.05 5.84
CA GLN A 26 9.37 18.44 6.10
C GLN A 26 9.88 18.95 7.45
N ALA A 27 10.64 18.12 8.19
CA ALA A 27 11.05 18.40 9.57
C ALA A 27 9.86 18.68 10.51
N SER A 28 8.69 18.13 10.21
CA SER A 28 7.42 18.33 10.94
C SER A 28 7.07 17.13 11.83
N VAL A 29 8.09 16.50 12.43
CA VAL A 29 7.93 15.40 13.38
C VAL A 29 8.83 15.61 14.62
N PRO A 30 8.43 15.11 15.81
CA PRO A 30 9.26 15.21 17.01
C PRO A 30 10.64 14.55 16.85
N LEU A 31 11.63 15.04 17.60
CA LEU A 31 13.02 14.55 17.51
C LEU A 31 13.16 13.05 17.79
N ASP A 32 12.41 12.52 18.76
CA ASP A 32 12.42 11.09 19.07
C ASP A 32 11.96 10.26 17.86
N THR A 33 10.89 10.72 17.19
CA THR A 33 10.37 10.11 15.97
C THR A 33 11.34 10.24 14.79
N CYS A 34 12.03 11.38 14.66
CA CYS A 34 13.10 11.54 13.67
C CYS A 34 14.17 10.47 13.82
N ARG A 35 14.61 10.20 15.07
CA ARG A 35 15.64 9.21 15.35
C ARG A 35 15.17 7.80 14.96
N GLU A 36 13.95 7.43 15.36
CA GLU A 36 13.36 6.13 15.01
C GLU A 36 13.23 5.93 13.50
N VAL A 37 12.71 6.93 12.79
CA VAL A 37 12.58 6.89 11.33
C VAL A 37 13.95 6.77 10.66
N SER A 38 14.95 7.55 11.11
CA SER A 38 16.31 7.48 10.55
C SER A 38 16.95 6.10 10.73
N ALA A 39 16.78 5.49 11.91
CA ALA A 39 17.27 4.14 12.20
C ALA A 39 16.51 3.06 11.41
N HIS A 40 15.23 3.28 11.11
CA HIS A 40 14.48 2.38 10.23
C HIS A 40 14.98 2.48 8.78
N LEU A 41 15.19 3.70 8.27
CA LEU A 41 15.62 3.94 6.89
C LEU A 41 17.00 3.34 6.59
N SER A 42 17.89 3.24 7.58
CA SER A 42 19.19 2.57 7.41
C SER A 42 19.08 1.05 7.29
N ASN A 43 17.98 0.46 7.76
CA ASN A 43 17.83 -0.99 7.89
C ASN A 43 16.76 -1.58 6.96
N CYS A 44 16.01 -0.74 6.24
CA CYS A 44 14.92 -1.17 5.38
C CYS A 44 15.09 -0.61 3.96
N ASP A 45 15.50 -1.47 3.02
CA ASP A 45 15.67 -1.12 1.60
C ASP A 45 14.39 -0.54 0.98
N PHE A 46 13.23 -1.07 1.37
CA PHE A 46 11.92 -0.60 0.89
C PHE A 46 11.66 0.85 1.31
N CYS A 47 11.76 1.15 2.60
CA CYS A 47 11.49 2.49 3.11
C CYS A 47 12.57 3.49 2.71
N GLY A 48 13.83 3.05 2.57
CA GLY A 48 14.91 3.86 2.00
C GLY A 48 14.61 4.31 0.57
N ALA A 49 14.15 3.38 -0.28
CA ALA A 49 13.74 3.70 -1.64
C ALA A 49 12.48 4.60 -1.69
N GLU A 50 11.48 4.30 -0.85
CA GLU A 50 10.26 5.12 -0.71
C GLU A 50 10.60 6.56 -0.29
N TRP A 51 11.50 6.73 0.68
CA TRP A 51 11.97 8.03 1.14
C TRP A 51 12.69 8.80 0.02
N GLN A 52 13.61 8.16 -0.71
CA GLN A 52 14.28 8.80 -1.86
C GLN A 52 13.28 9.26 -2.92
N LEU A 53 12.25 8.46 -3.20
CA LEU A 53 11.18 8.81 -4.13
C LEU A 53 10.42 10.06 -3.65
N LEU A 54 10.03 10.10 -2.38
CA LEU A 54 9.28 11.20 -1.78
C LEU A 54 10.07 12.50 -1.71
N VAL A 55 11.38 12.44 -1.45
CA VAL A 55 12.26 13.62 -1.47
C VAL A 55 12.38 14.19 -2.88
N LYS A 56 12.54 13.30 -3.87
CA LYS A 56 12.68 13.71 -5.28
C LYS A 56 11.38 14.22 -5.88
N HIS A 57 10.25 13.64 -5.46
CA HIS A 57 8.92 13.96 -5.94
C HIS A 57 7.98 14.25 -4.76
N PRO A 58 8.08 15.43 -4.13
CA PRO A 58 7.25 15.78 -2.99
C PRO A 58 5.77 15.81 -3.39
N PRO A 59 4.85 15.24 -2.58
CA PRO A 59 3.42 15.26 -2.88
C PRO A 59 2.85 16.68 -3.07
N ALA A 60 3.37 17.66 -2.33
CA ALA A 60 2.96 19.07 -2.43
C ALA A 60 3.55 19.80 -3.64
N ALA A 61 4.60 19.27 -4.26
CA ALA A 61 5.21 19.82 -5.47
C ALA A 61 4.52 19.34 -6.75
N MET A 62 3.59 18.38 -6.66
CA MET A 62 2.55 18.18 -7.67
C MET A 62 1.61 19.38 -7.61
N LYS A 63 2.07 20.50 -8.16
CA LYS A 63 1.17 21.55 -8.60
C LYS A 63 0.11 20.85 -9.44
N LEU A 64 -1.16 20.98 -9.04
CA LEU A 64 -2.34 20.47 -9.74
C LEU A 64 -2.55 21.21 -11.10
N GLU A 65 -1.45 21.62 -11.74
CA GLU A 65 -1.40 22.38 -12.98
C GLU A 65 -1.57 21.47 -14.21
N ASP A 66 -1.47 20.15 -14.01
CA ASP A 66 -1.96 19.18 -14.96
C ASP A 66 -3.29 18.66 -14.44
N SER A 67 -4.37 18.86 -15.21
CA SER A 67 -5.68 18.25 -14.96
C SER A 67 -5.47 16.80 -14.48
N PRO A 68 -6.26 16.29 -13.50
CA PRO A 68 -6.13 14.92 -13.04
C PRO A 68 -6.00 14.03 -14.26
N ALA A 69 -4.85 13.37 -14.43
CA ALA A 69 -4.50 12.67 -15.67
C ALA A 69 -5.71 11.83 -16.08
N LYS A 70 -6.38 12.23 -17.16
CA LYS A 70 -7.70 11.71 -17.50
C LYS A 70 -7.50 10.24 -17.84
N ILE A 71 -7.87 9.36 -16.92
CA ILE A 71 -7.66 7.92 -17.06
C ILE A 71 -8.27 7.52 -18.41
N PRO A 72 -7.47 6.95 -19.33
CA PRO A 72 -7.99 6.54 -20.63
C PRO A 72 -9.24 5.65 -20.46
N PRO A 73 -10.32 5.87 -21.23
CA PRO A 73 -11.61 5.22 -20.99
C PRO A 73 -11.54 3.69 -20.93
N HIS A 74 -10.65 3.08 -21.71
CA HIS A 74 -10.43 1.63 -21.73
C HIS A 74 -9.80 1.11 -20.43
N LEU A 75 -8.85 1.86 -19.85
CA LEU A 75 -8.26 1.52 -18.54
C LEU A 75 -9.27 1.72 -17.41
N TYR A 76 -10.08 2.77 -17.50
CA TYR A 76 -11.15 3.00 -16.53
C TYR A 76 -12.19 1.86 -16.55
N ARG A 77 -12.63 1.46 -17.74
CA ARG A 77 -13.55 0.32 -17.90
C ARG A 77 -12.96 -0.97 -17.34
N LEU A 78 -11.70 -1.26 -17.66
CA LEU A 78 -11.00 -2.44 -17.12
C LEU A 78 -10.95 -2.41 -15.59
N ALA A 79 -10.59 -1.28 -15.00
CA ALA A 79 -10.54 -1.12 -13.55
C ALA A 79 -11.90 -1.40 -12.89
N ILE A 80 -12.99 -0.89 -13.47
CA ILE A 80 -14.36 -1.19 -13.01
C ILE A 80 -14.65 -2.68 -13.11
N GLU A 81 -14.37 -3.31 -14.26
CA GLU A 81 -14.64 -4.73 -14.45
C GLU A 81 -13.86 -5.60 -13.45
N MET A 82 -12.60 -5.26 -13.17
CA MET A 82 -11.78 -5.94 -12.16
C MET A 82 -12.33 -5.75 -10.74
N LEU A 83 -12.71 -4.53 -10.36
CA LEU A 83 -13.33 -4.23 -9.06
C LEU A 83 -14.65 -4.98 -8.87
N MET A 84 -15.49 -5.01 -9.91
CA MET A 84 -16.77 -5.72 -9.86
C MET A 84 -16.56 -7.24 -9.77
N LYS A 85 -15.53 -7.78 -10.42
CA LYS A 85 -15.17 -9.19 -10.32
C LYS A 85 -14.71 -9.56 -8.91
N THR A 86 -13.83 -8.76 -8.29
CA THR A 86 -13.35 -9.03 -6.92
C THR A 86 -14.48 -8.94 -5.88
N ILE A 87 -15.40 -7.99 -6.04
CA ILE A 87 -16.60 -7.87 -5.20
C ILE A 87 -17.49 -9.11 -5.35
N ARG A 88 -17.69 -9.61 -6.58
CA ARG A 88 -18.50 -10.82 -6.82
C ARG A 88 -17.84 -12.07 -6.24
N THR A 89 -16.52 -12.23 -6.40
CA THR A 89 -15.79 -13.38 -5.85
C THR A 89 -15.70 -13.34 -4.32
N GLY A 90 -15.55 -12.15 -3.72
CA GLY A 90 -15.56 -11.99 -2.26
C GLY A 90 -16.93 -12.22 -1.63
N LYS A 91 -18.01 -11.85 -2.33
CA LYS A 91 -19.39 -12.21 -1.92
C LYS A 91 -19.65 -13.72 -2.05
N ALA A 92 -19.12 -14.37 -3.08
CA ALA A 92 -19.23 -15.81 -3.25
C ALA A 92 -18.43 -16.61 -2.20
N SER A 93 -17.26 -16.12 -1.77
CA SER A 93 -16.50 -16.76 -0.68
C SER A 93 -17.19 -16.56 0.68
N ALA A 94 -17.63 -15.34 0.99
CA ALA A 94 -18.35 -15.05 2.24
C ALA A 94 -19.67 -15.84 2.36
N ALA A 95 -20.39 -16.03 1.24
CA ALA A 95 -21.59 -16.86 1.20
C ALA A 95 -21.28 -18.35 1.47
N ARG A 96 -20.19 -18.87 0.89
CA ARG A 96 -19.75 -20.26 1.11
C ARG A 96 -19.24 -20.50 2.53
N ASP A 97 -18.58 -19.53 3.13
CA ASP A 97 -18.09 -19.61 4.51
C ASP A 97 -19.27 -19.59 5.50
N PHE A 98 -20.29 -18.75 5.25
CA PHE A 98 -21.52 -18.73 6.04
C PHE A 98 -22.31 -20.05 5.93
N GLU A 99 -22.42 -20.63 4.73
CA GLU A 99 -23.12 -21.90 4.53
C GLU A 99 -22.39 -23.08 5.18
N ARG A 100 -21.06 -23.11 5.11
CA ARG A 100 -20.22 -24.13 5.79
C ARG A 100 -20.38 -24.07 7.32
N SER A 101 -20.43 -22.88 7.90
CA SER A 101 -20.66 -22.71 9.34
C SER A 101 -22.06 -23.11 9.80
N LYS A 102 -23.05 -23.14 8.89
CA LYS A 102 -24.43 -23.56 9.18
C LYS A 102 -24.60 -25.08 9.17
N LEU A 103 -23.81 -25.79 8.35
CA LEU A 103 -23.79 -27.27 8.29
C LEU A 103 -23.06 -27.91 9.47
N THR A 104 -22.17 -27.20 10.16
CA THR A 104 -21.43 -27.74 11.33
C THR A 104 -22.18 -27.63 12.66
N LEU A 105 -23.41 -27.08 12.68
CA LEU A 105 -24.17 -26.82 13.91
C LEU A 105 -25.25 -27.88 14.21
N THR A 106 -25.36 -28.95 13.42
CA THR A 106 -26.41 -29.98 13.60
C THR A 106 -25.89 -31.35 14.06
N ASP A 107 -24.62 -31.49 14.43
CA ASP A 107 -24.08 -32.70 15.07
C ASP A 107 -23.68 -32.39 16.53
N ALA A 108 -24.68 -32.30 17.41
CA ALA A 108 -24.52 -32.36 18.86
C ALA A 108 -25.72 -33.08 19.48
#